data_AF-A0A1G4E1B1-F1
#
_entry.id   AF-A0A1G4E1B1-F1
#
_cell.length_a   1.000
_cell.length_b   1.000
_cell.length_c   1.000
_cell.angle_alpha   90.00
_cell.angle_beta   90.00
_cell.angle_gamma   90.00
#
_symmetry.space_group_name_H-M   'P 1'
#
loop_
_entity.id
_entity.type
_entity.pdbx_description
1 polymer ?
#
loop_
_entity_poly.entity_id
_entity_poly.type
_entity_poly.pdbx_seq_one_letter_code
_entity_poly.pdbx_strand_id
1 'polypeptide(L)'
;MADSIYTYVEKFPEFASKFPESSVVSGSQNETDCKSFESLKLTEYKGNKPQFIDKCTKIIKYLEDHKGEFDFKPAFCKYINYWLYDTLKDMDPFSSDALLKEFYSKIRNLNVCQAYKKHMNKEIYNGFKELHKLYEHFNNYKTESIKSGSINCNHGDECVNLYESHFTSFGSWLRPRLPGDKNKTKKLEKKMQELQNTPDVRNSRYTVPYHSSYS
;
A
#
# COMPACT_ATOMS: atom_id res chain seq x y z
N MET A 1 18.43 -2.26 10.76
CA MET A 1 17.29 -3.13 10.44
C MET A 1 16.53 -2.49 9.30
N ALA A 2 16.35 -3.19 8.17
CA ALA A 2 15.68 -2.59 7.01
C ALA A 2 14.16 -2.50 7.28
N ASP A 3 13.63 -1.28 7.40
CA ASP A 3 12.19 -1.07 7.54
C ASP A 3 11.45 -1.61 6.31
N SER A 4 10.54 -2.55 6.53
CA SER A 4 9.73 -3.16 5.47
C SER A 4 8.75 -2.15 4.85
N ILE A 5 8.34 -2.37 3.60
CA ILE A 5 7.29 -1.53 2.97
C ILE A 5 5.95 -1.68 3.68
N TYR A 6 5.71 -2.87 4.25
CA TYR A 6 4.48 -3.21 4.99
C TYR A 6 4.30 -2.39 6.26
N THR A 7 5.37 -1.78 6.79
CA THR A 7 5.29 -0.90 7.97
C THR A 7 4.42 0.34 7.74
N TYR A 8 4.25 0.78 6.49
CA TYR A 8 3.55 2.02 6.15
C TYR A 8 2.28 1.81 5.34
N VAL A 9 1.82 0.55 5.18
CA VAL A 9 0.67 0.20 4.34
C VAL A 9 -0.60 0.99 4.71
N GLU A 10 -0.81 1.24 6.01
CA GLU A 10 -1.96 1.98 6.52
C GLU A 10 -1.98 3.46 6.10
N LYS A 11 -0.81 4.04 5.76
CA LYS A 11 -0.68 5.45 5.37
C LYS A 11 -0.90 5.69 3.87
N PHE A 12 -0.77 4.66 3.03
CA PHE A 12 -0.85 4.83 1.58
C PHE A 12 -2.24 5.27 1.09
N PRO A 13 -3.37 4.75 1.60
CA PRO A 13 -4.68 5.30 1.22
C PRO A 13 -4.84 6.76 1.63
N GLU A 14 -4.31 7.16 2.80
CA GLU A 14 -4.29 8.56 3.21
C GLU A 14 -3.50 9.42 2.21
N PHE A 15 -2.31 8.99 1.81
CA PHE A 15 -1.52 9.70 0.79
C PHE A 15 -2.23 9.75 -0.57
N ALA A 16 -2.83 8.64 -1.00
CA ALA A 16 -3.58 8.59 -2.26
C ALA A 16 -4.74 9.59 -2.27
N SER A 17 -5.43 9.75 -1.13
CA SER A 17 -6.56 10.69 -0.99
C SER A 17 -6.17 12.17 -1.17
N LYS A 18 -4.89 12.52 -0.98
CA LYS A 18 -4.39 13.91 -1.15
C LYS A 18 -4.29 14.33 -2.61
N PHE A 19 -4.39 13.40 -3.56
CA PHE A 19 -4.16 13.66 -4.99
C PHE A 19 -5.36 13.27 -5.85
N PRO A 20 -6.52 13.94 -5.68
CA PRO A 20 -7.67 13.74 -6.55
C PRO A 20 -7.37 14.22 -7.98
N GLU A 21 -8.09 13.65 -8.95
CA GLU A 21 -7.84 13.85 -10.39
C GLU A 21 -8.13 15.28 -10.90
N SER A 22 -8.71 16.17 -10.10
CA SER A 22 -9.43 17.37 -10.58
C SER A 22 -8.71 18.72 -10.45
N SER A 23 -7.38 18.77 -10.34
CA SER A 23 -6.67 20.07 -10.22
C SER A 23 -5.37 20.13 -11.02
N VAL A 24 -5.37 20.86 -12.13
CA VAL A 24 -4.19 21.04 -12.97
C VAL A 24 -3.20 21.98 -12.28
N VAL A 25 -2.01 21.47 -11.94
CA VAL A 25 -0.89 22.30 -11.48
C VAL A 25 0.01 22.58 -12.68
N SER A 26 -0.10 23.77 -13.28
CA SER A 26 0.71 24.18 -14.43
C SER A 26 1.82 25.19 -14.07
N GLY A 27 2.96 25.09 -14.74
CA GLY A 27 4.08 26.03 -14.72
C GLY A 27 5.20 25.73 -13.72
N SER A 28 5.21 24.59 -13.03
CA SER A 28 6.24 24.28 -12.02
C SER A 28 7.42 23.49 -12.57
N GLN A 29 8.61 23.62 -11.95
CA GLN A 29 9.77 22.77 -12.26
C GLN A 29 9.43 21.27 -12.10
N ASN A 30 8.58 20.94 -11.12
CA ASN A 30 8.09 19.57 -10.91
C ASN A 30 7.31 19.05 -12.13
N GLU A 31 6.51 19.90 -12.77
CA GLU A 31 5.79 19.56 -13.99
C GLU A 31 6.75 19.33 -15.17
N THR A 32 7.78 20.20 -15.31
CA THR A 32 8.83 20.02 -16.33
C THR A 32 9.55 18.69 -16.17
N ASP A 33 9.95 18.34 -14.94
CA ASP A 33 10.64 17.07 -14.66
C ASP A 33 9.72 15.86 -14.95
N CYS A 34 8.43 15.93 -14.55
CA CYS A 34 7.45 14.89 -14.84
C CYS A 34 7.18 14.71 -16.35
N LYS A 35 7.08 15.82 -17.11
CA LYS A 35 6.98 15.78 -18.59
C LYS A 35 8.23 15.18 -19.24
N SER A 36 9.41 15.50 -18.71
CA SER A 36 10.67 14.92 -19.21
C SER A 36 10.72 13.41 -19.00
N PHE A 37 10.28 12.91 -17.84
CA PHE A 37 10.16 11.48 -17.60
C PHE A 37 9.15 10.81 -18.53
N GLU A 38 7.95 11.40 -18.65
CA GLU A 38 6.87 10.87 -19.49
C GLU A 38 7.31 10.74 -20.95
N SER A 39 7.80 11.82 -21.54
CA SER A 39 8.21 11.84 -22.96
C SER A 39 9.30 10.84 -23.31
N LEU A 40 10.23 10.56 -22.37
CA LEU A 40 11.37 9.68 -22.62
C LEU A 40 11.11 8.20 -22.31
N LYS A 41 10.25 7.91 -21.32
CA LYS A 41 10.09 6.56 -20.77
C LYS A 41 8.70 5.98 -20.92
N LEU A 42 7.69 6.80 -21.21
CA LEU A 42 6.29 6.36 -21.28
C LEU A 42 5.75 6.35 -22.73
N THR A 43 6.58 6.01 -23.72
CA THR A 43 6.13 5.91 -25.13
C THR A 43 5.07 4.82 -25.31
N GLU A 44 5.29 3.64 -24.70
CA GLU A 44 4.38 2.48 -24.75
C GLU A 44 3.30 2.49 -23.65
N TYR A 45 3.25 3.54 -22.83
CA TYR A 45 2.25 3.65 -21.76
C TYR A 45 0.87 3.94 -22.37
N LYS A 46 -0.05 2.98 -22.22
CA LYS A 46 -1.43 3.06 -22.74
C LYS A 46 -2.39 3.87 -21.86
N GLY A 47 -1.96 4.25 -20.65
CA GLY A 47 -2.78 5.05 -19.75
C GLY A 47 -2.81 6.52 -20.12
N ASN A 48 -3.56 7.31 -19.36
CA ASN A 48 -3.71 8.73 -19.61
C ASN A 48 -2.43 9.50 -19.19
N LYS A 49 -1.62 9.89 -20.18
CA LYS A 49 -0.38 10.65 -20.00
C LYS A 49 -0.59 12.01 -19.31
N PRO A 50 -1.57 12.85 -19.71
CA PRO A 50 -1.91 14.06 -18.96
C PRO A 50 -2.20 13.81 -17.47
N GLN A 51 -3.00 12.79 -17.14
CA GLN A 51 -3.29 12.43 -15.74
C GLN A 51 -2.04 11.92 -15.01
N PHE A 52 -1.15 11.18 -15.68
CA PHE A 52 0.14 10.79 -15.10
C PHE A 52 0.97 12.03 -14.74
N ILE A 53 1.13 12.97 -15.66
CA ILE A 53 1.92 14.19 -15.45
C ILE A 53 1.35 15.02 -14.30
N ASP A 54 0.02 15.19 -14.26
CA ASP A 54 -0.66 15.92 -13.19
C ASP A 54 -0.44 15.28 -11.82
N LYS A 55 -0.71 13.98 -11.70
CA LYS A 55 -0.52 13.23 -10.45
C LYS A 55 0.94 13.19 -10.02
N CYS A 56 1.87 13.01 -10.96
CA CYS A 56 3.31 13.11 -10.72
C CYS A 56 3.64 14.48 -10.11
N THR A 57 3.22 15.57 -10.76
CA THR A 57 3.51 16.94 -10.31
C THR A 57 3.02 17.19 -8.89
N LYS A 58 1.79 16.74 -8.57
CA LYS A 58 1.19 16.86 -7.24
C LYS A 58 1.95 16.07 -6.16
N ILE A 59 2.32 14.82 -6.46
CA ILE A 59 3.07 13.97 -5.55
C ILE A 59 4.42 14.61 -5.22
N ILE A 60 5.13 15.12 -6.23
CA ILE A 60 6.44 15.74 -6.04
C ILE A 60 6.33 17.07 -5.28
N LYS A 61 5.31 17.87 -5.58
CA LYS A 61 5.03 19.10 -4.82
C LYS A 61 4.75 18.80 -3.35
N TYR A 62 3.91 17.81 -3.07
CA TYR A 62 3.59 17.44 -1.69
C TYR A 62 4.81 16.90 -0.93
N LEU A 63 5.68 16.13 -1.60
CA LEU A 63 6.98 15.75 -1.05
C LEU A 63 7.83 16.98 -0.70
N GLU A 64 7.88 17.97 -1.58
CA GLU A 64 8.65 19.20 -1.39
C GLU A 64 8.13 20.03 -0.21
N ASP A 65 6.82 20.16 -0.08
CA ASP A 65 6.14 20.91 0.98
C ASP A 65 6.36 20.27 2.37
N HIS A 66 6.48 18.93 2.44
CA HIS A 66 6.56 18.17 3.71
C HIS A 66 7.96 17.55 3.95
N LYS A 67 8.97 17.92 3.16
CA LYS A 67 10.33 17.30 3.22
C LYS A 67 11.04 17.46 4.58
N GLY A 68 10.59 18.39 5.41
CA GLY A 68 11.11 18.63 6.77
C GLY A 68 10.52 17.70 7.84
N GLU A 69 9.45 16.96 7.53
CA GLU A 69 8.79 16.07 8.48
C GLU A 69 9.51 14.71 8.57
N PHE A 70 10.00 14.37 9.76
CA PHE A 70 10.85 13.20 9.97
C PHE A 70 10.15 11.87 9.64
N ASP A 71 8.93 11.67 10.15
CA ASP A 71 8.16 10.42 9.97
C ASP A 71 7.42 10.34 8.63
N PHE A 72 7.28 11.47 7.94
CA PHE A 72 6.63 11.57 6.64
C PHE A 72 7.48 10.93 5.55
N LYS A 73 8.77 11.29 5.53
CA LYS A 73 9.67 11.01 4.42
C LYS A 73 9.82 9.51 4.11
N PRO A 74 10.11 8.60 5.08
CA PRO A 74 10.22 7.17 4.78
C PRO A 74 8.93 6.58 4.20
N ALA A 75 7.78 6.98 4.75
CA ALA A 75 6.47 6.49 4.35
C ALA A 75 6.10 6.98 2.95
N PHE A 76 6.25 8.28 2.71
CA PHE A 76 5.87 8.91 1.45
C PHE A 76 6.79 8.50 0.29
N CYS A 77 8.10 8.36 0.52
CA CYS A 77 9.01 7.87 -0.52
C CYS A 77 8.70 6.42 -0.94
N LYS A 78 8.27 5.58 0.01
CA LYS A 78 7.80 4.22 -0.31
C LYS A 78 6.47 4.23 -1.07
N TYR A 79 5.57 5.17 -0.73
CA TYR A 79 4.35 5.39 -1.49
C TYR A 79 4.63 5.82 -2.93
N ILE A 80 5.61 6.70 -3.16
CA ILE A 80 6.04 7.11 -4.51
C ILE A 80 6.47 5.90 -5.33
N ASN A 81 7.30 5.03 -4.74
CA ASN A 81 7.72 3.80 -5.42
C ASN A 81 6.47 2.97 -5.80
N TYR A 82 5.58 2.74 -4.82
CA TYR A 82 4.33 1.98 -5.00
C TYR A 82 3.49 2.52 -6.14
N TRP A 83 3.18 3.81 -6.10
CA TRP A 83 2.36 4.47 -7.11
C TRP A 83 2.98 4.35 -8.50
N LEU A 84 4.30 4.53 -8.63
CA LEU A 84 4.99 4.40 -9.92
C LEU A 84 4.88 2.98 -10.48
N TYR A 85 5.10 1.96 -9.65
CA TYR A 85 4.94 0.56 -10.06
C TYR A 85 3.49 0.29 -10.46
N ASP A 86 2.53 0.64 -9.61
CA ASP A 86 1.11 0.38 -9.83
C ASP A 86 0.62 0.97 -11.15
N THR A 87 1.10 2.17 -11.47
CA THR A 87 0.73 2.91 -12.68
C THR A 87 1.36 2.31 -13.94
N LEU A 88 2.59 1.77 -13.86
CA LEU A 88 3.38 1.41 -15.04
C LEU A 88 3.54 -0.11 -15.25
N LYS A 89 3.07 -0.95 -14.33
CA LYS A 89 3.23 -2.43 -14.35
C LYS A 89 2.70 -3.12 -15.60
N ASP A 90 1.76 -2.49 -16.32
CA ASP A 90 1.09 -3.04 -17.50
C ASP A 90 1.73 -2.56 -18.82
N MET A 91 2.87 -1.85 -18.76
CA MET A 91 3.66 -1.49 -19.94
C MET A 91 4.35 -2.72 -20.55
N ASP A 92 4.65 -2.67 -21.85
CA ASP A 92 5.44 -3.69 -22.54
C ASP A 92 6.52 -3.03 -23.42
N PRO A 93 7.82 -3.28 -23.20
CA PRO A 93 8.39 -4.10 -22.12
C PRO A 93 8.37 -3.38 -20.76
N PHE A 94 7.96 -4.08 -19.71
CA PHE A 94 8.02 -3.57 -18.33
C PHE A 94 9.36 -3.90 -17.65
N SER A 95 10.02 -2.88 -17.10
CA SER A 95 11.15 -3.04 -16.19
C SER A 95 11.03 -2.09 -15.01
N SER A 96 10.63 -2.64 -13.85
CA SER A 96 10.46 -1.83 -12.64
C SER A 96 11.74 -1.11 -12.23
N ASP A 97 12.89 -1.80 -12.26
CA ASP A 97 14.18 -1.21 -11.88
C ASP A 97 14.59 -0.07 -12.81
N ALA A 98 14.44 -0.27 -14.13
CA ALA A 98 14.82 0.75 -15.12
C ALA A 98 13.93 1.98 -15.01
N LEU A 99 12.60 1.80 -14.93
CA LEU A 99 11.64 2.88 -14.77
C LEU A 99 11.87 3.65 -13.47
N LEU A 100 12.07 2.95 -12.36
CA LEU A 100 12.34 3.58 -11.07
C LEU A 100 13.66 4.34 -11.08
N LYS A 101 14.71 3.79 -11.72
CA LYS A 101 16.01 4.45 -11.81
C LYS A 101 15.91 5.75 -12.57
N GLU A 102 15.20 5.76 -13.68
CA GLU A 102 15.02 6.93 -14.54
C GLU A 102 14.09 7.97 -13.89
N PHE A 103 13.03 7.52 -13.22
CA PHE A 103 12.14 8.41 -12.49
C PHE A 103 12.91 9.23 -11.44
N TYR A 104 13.75 8.57 -10.65
CA TYR A 104 14.59 9.20 -9.63
C TYR A 104 15.76 10.03 -10.19
N SER A 105 16.18 9.79 -11.45
CA SER A 105 17.24 10.58 -12.08
C SER A 105 16.71 11.87 -12.70
N LYS A 106 15.47 11.86 -13.19
CA LYS A 106 14.85 12.99 -13.89
C LYS A 106 14.17 13.99 -12.97
N ILE A 107 13.64 13.54 -11.83
CA ILE A 107 12.92 14.41 -10.91
C ILE A 107 13.84 14.84 -9.77
N ARG A 108 14.24 16.12 -9.79
CA ARG A 108 15.25 16.66 -8.86
C ARG A 108 14.83 16.52 -7.40
N ASN A 109 13.55 16.76 -7.13
CA ASN A 109 13.00 16.74 -5.77
C ASN A 109 12.95 15.32 -5.15
N LEU A 110 13.11 14.26 -5.94
CA LEU A 110 13.24 12.89 -5.43
C LEU A 110 14.60 12.61 -4.79
N ASN A 111 15.57 13.54 -4.85
CA ASN A 111 16.85 13.38 -4.19
C ASN A 111 16.72 13.12 -2.68
N VAL A 112 15.69 13.69 -2.04
CA VAL A 112 15.41 13.42 -0.64
C VAL A 112 15.01 11.95 -0.41
N CYS A 113 14.41 11.29 -1.40
CA CYS A 113 13.95 9.91 -1.33
C CYS A 113 15.00 8.86 -1.72
N GLN A 114 16.23 9.25 -2.08
CA GLN A 114 17.23 8.29 -2.60
C GLN A 114 17.51 7.13 -1.65
N ALA A 115 17.58 7.38 -0.34
CA ALA A 115 17.80 6.33 0.67
C ALA A 115 16.64 5.32 0.78
N TYR A 116 15.45 5.67 0.28
CA TYR A 116 14.23 4.85 0.30
C TYR A 116 13.88 4.27 -1.08
N LYS A 117 14.68 4.57 -2.11
CA LYS A 117 14.52 4.04 -3.45
C LYS A 117 14.68 2.53 -3.41
N LYS A 118 13.60 1.82 -3.64
CA LYS A 118 13.58 0.35 -3.66
C LYS A 118 12.62 -0.09 -4.75
N HIS A 119 13.09 -0.95 -5.65
CA HIS A 119 12.20 -1.56 -6.63
C HIS A 119 11.15 -2.40 -5.94
N MET A 120 9.99 -2.50 -6.57
CA MET A 120 9.05 -3.56 -6.24
C MET A 120 9.09 -4.56 -7.37
N ASN A 121 9.01 -5.81 -7.00
CA ASN A 121 8.66 -6.86 -7.92
C ASN A 121 7.16 -7.17 -7.78
N LYS A 122 6.66 -8.00 -8.68
CA LYS A 122 5.26 -8.43 -8.70
C LYS A 122 4.81 -9.04 -7.37
N GLU A 123 5.68 -9.78 -6.69
CA GLU A 123 5.37 -10.41 -5.40
C GLU A 123 5.14 -9.37 -4.29
N ILE A 124 6.06 -8.41 -4.15
CA ILE A 124 5.96 -7.34 -3.13
C ILE A 124 4.71 -6.50 -3.38
N TYR A 125 4.47 -6.12 -4.63
CA TYR A 125 3.30 -5.36 -5.04
C TYR A 125 2.00 -6.12 -4.75
N ASN A 126 1.91 -7.40 -5.12
CA ASN A 126 0.73 -8.21 -4.86
C ASN A 126 0.48 -8.36 -3.35
N GLY A 127 1.53 -8.64 -2.57
CA GLY A 127 1.42 -8.71 -1.12
C GLY A 127 0.97 -7.39 -0.49
N PHE A 128 1.41 -6.25 -1.06
CA PHE A 128 0.95 -4.94 -0.62
C PHE A 128 -0.53 -4.72 -0.94
N LYS A 129 -0.96 -5.03 -2.16
CA LYS A 129 -2.35 -4.87 -2.61
C LYS A 129 -3.32 -5.71 -1.77
N GLU A 130 -2.94 -6.94 -1.45
CA GLU A 130 -3.73 -7.83 -0.60
C GLU A 130 -3.80 -7.31 0.85
N LEU A 131 -2.68 -6.85 1.40
CA LEU A 131 -2.67 -6.24 2.73
C LEU A 131 -3.53 -4.97 2.78
N HIS A 132 -3.50 -4.15 1.73
CA HIS A 132 -4.37 -2.97 1.62
C HIS A 132 -5.86 -3.36 1.62
N LYS A 133 -6.26 -4.36 0.84
CA LYS A 133 -7.65 -4.87 0.86
C LYS A 133 -8.05 -5.35 2.25
N LEU A 134 -7.18 -6.09 2.93
CA LEU A 134 -7.43 -6.54 4.31
C LEU A 134 -7.72 -5.35 5.23
N TYR A 135 -6.91 -4.30 5.17
CA TYR A 135 -7.11 -3.08 5.96
C TYR A 135 -8.43 -2.36 5.61
N GLU A 136 -8.81 -2.35 4.33
CA GLU A 136 -10.06 -1.76 3.87
C GLU A 136 -11.28 -2.49 4.44
N HIS A 137 -11.36 -3.81 4.26
CA HIS A 137 -12.44 -4.63 4.83
C HIS A 137 -12.49 -4.51 6.37
N PHE A 138 -11.33 -4.50 7.02
CA PHE A 138 -11.24 -4.31 8.47
C PHE A 138 -11.81 -2.95 8.93
N ASN A 139 -11.41 -1.87 8.26
CA ASN A 139 -11.86 -0.52 8.61
C ASN A 139 -13.35 -0.31 8.29
N ASN A 140 -13.86 -0.88 7.19
CA ASN A 140 -15.27 -0.82 6.83
C ASN A 140 -16.12 -1.59 7.84
N TYR A 141 -15.75 -2.82 8.19
CA TYR A 141 -16.41 -3.60 9.23
C TYR A 141 -16.48 -2.84 10.57
N LYS A 142 -15.35 -2.26 11.00
CA LYS A 142 -15.30 -1.43 12.21
C LYS A 142 -16.22 -0.21 12.12
N THR A 143 -16.31 0.43 10.96
CA THR A 143 -17.12 1.64 10.78
C THR A 143 -18.61 1.33 10.71
N GLU A 144 -18.99 0.24 10.04
CA GLU A 144 -20.38 -0.23 9.93
C GLU A 144 -20.92 -0.72 11.28
N SER A 145 -20.13 -1.53 12.00
CA SER A 145 -20.50 -2.01 13.34
C SER A 145 -20.74 -0.88 14.37
N ILE A 146 -20.12 0.30 14.17
CA ILE A 146 -20.35 1.48 15.01
C ILE A 146 -21.63 2.23 14.62
N LYS A 147 -22.02 2.21 13.33
CA LYS A 147 -23.08 3.08 12.77
C LYS A 147 -24.44 2.40 12.68
N SER A 148 -24.50 1.11 12.40
CA SER A 148 -25.76 0.39 12.24
C SER A 148 -25.95 -0.59 13.38
N GLY A 149 -27.08 -0.47 14.09
CA GLY A 149 -27.53 -1.49 15.04
C GLY A 149 -27.83 -2.86 14.40
N SER A 150 -27.62 -3.01 13.09
CA SER A 150 -27.55 -4.30 12.37
C SER A 150 -26.11 -4.58 11.95
N ILE A 151 -25.57 -5.72 12.38
CA ILE A 151 -24.21 -6.14 12.04
C ILE A 151 -24.22 -6.70 10.61
N ASN A 152 -23.71 -5.94 9.65
CA ASN A 152 -23.37 -6.46 8.33
C ASN A 152 -22.00 -7.15 8.43
N CYS A 153 -21.99 -8.49 8.42
CA CYS A 153 -20.76 -9.27 8.58
C CYS A 153 -19.94 -9.40 7.28
N ASN A 154 -20.44 -8.96 6.12
CA ASN A 154 -19.79 -9.20 4.83
C ASN A 154 -18.32 -8.77 4.82
N HIS A 155 -18.02 -7.56 5.32
CA HIS A 155 -16.64 -7.08 5.42
C HIS A 155 -15.81 -7.81 6.49
N GLY A 156 -16.45 -8.30 7.55
CA GLY A 156 -15.81 -9.16 8.55
C GLY A 156 -15.41 -10.51 7.95
N ASP A 157 -16.34 -11.14 7.23
CA ASP A 157 -16.14 -12.43 6.55
C ASP A 157 -15.07 -12.32 5.46
N GLU A 158 -15.11 -11.28 4.63
CA GLU A 158 -14.06 -11.00 3.63
C GLU A 158 -12.70 -10.77 4.28
N CYS A 159 -12.65 -10.04 5.41
CA CYS A 159 -11.42 -9.83 6.15
C CYS A 159 -10.84 -11.15 6.70
N VAL A 160 -11.69 -12.03 7.28
CA VAL A 160 -11.26 -13.34 7.79
C VAL A 160 -10.82 -14.24 6.63
N ASN A 161 -11.59 -14.32 5.55
CA ASN A 161 -11.25 -15.14 4.37
C ASN A 161 -9.93 -14.69 3.72
N LEU A 162 -9.71 -13.38 3.58
CA LEU A 162 -8.43 -12.83 3.12
C LEU A 162 -7.33 -13.20 4.11
N TYR A 163 -7.53 -12.98 5.42
CA TYR A 163 -6.52 -13.34 6.42
C TYR A 163 -6.17 -14.83 6.39
N GLU A 164 -7.13 -15.74 6.29
CA GLU A 164 -6.94 -17.20 6.34
C GLU A 164 -6.32 -17.77 5.06
N SER A 165 -6.80 -17.32 3.89
CA SER A 165 -6.18 -17.68 2.59
C SER A 165 -4.71 -17.27 2.53
N HIS A 166 -4.37 -16.20 3.23
CA HIS A 166 -3.01 -15.71 3.41
C HIS A 166 -2.30 -16.35 4.61
N PHE A 167 -2.96 -16.81 5.68
CA PHE A 167 -2.26 -17.40 6.85
C PHE A 167 -1.57 -18.73 6.55
N THR A 168 -2.07 -19.47 5.56
CA THR A 168 -1.45 -20.73 5.09
C THR A 168 -0.24 -20.50 4.18
N SER A 169 -0.16 -19.38 3.46
CA SER A 169 0.86 -19.11 2.43
C SER A 169 1.67 -17.82 2.69
N PHE A 170 0.99 -16.70 2.91
CA PHE A 170 1.54 -15.40 3.35
C PHE A 170 2.01 -15.42 4.81
N GLY A 171 1.37 -16.12 5.75
CA GLY A 171 1.80 -16.20 7.15
C GLY A 171 3.22 -16.76 7.29
N SER A 172 3.53 -17.82 6.52
CA SER A 172 4.89 -18.37 6.37
C SER A 172 5.84 -17.44 5.61
N TRP A 173 5.33 -16.59 4.71
CA TRP A 173 6.12 -15.68 3.88
C TRP A 173 6.40 -14.29 4.52
N LEU A 174 5.46 -13.79 5.31
CA LEU A 174 5.42 -12.48 5.98
C LEU A 174 6.15 -12.53 7.32
N ARG A 175 6.00 -13.65 8.07
CA ARG A 175 6.63 -13.85 9.39
C ARG A 175 8.18 -13.67 9.37
N PRO A 176 8.93 -14.06 8.32
CA PRO A 176 10.37 -13.74 8.21
C PRO A 176 10.67 -12.31 7.71
N ARG A 177 9.71 -11.64 7.05
CA ARG A 177 9.91 -10.36 6.33
C ARG A 177 9.39 -9.13 7.09
N LEU A 178 8.63 -9.34 8.17
CA LEU A 178 8.34 -8.31 9.16
C LEU A 178 9.58 -8.11 10.02
N PRO A 179 10.16 -6.88 10.10
CA PRO A 179 11.33 -6.65 10.93
C PRO A 179 10.96 -6.93 12.38
N GLY A 180 11.84 -7.69 13.04
CA GLY A 180 11.66 -8.25 14.37
C GLY A 180 11.31 -7.17 15.39
N ASP A 181 10.02 -7.01 15.62
CA ASP A 181 9.49 -6.40 16.82
C ASP A 181 8.32 -7.27 17.24
N LYS A 182 8.63 -8.31 18.02
CA LYS A 182 7.64 -9.28 18.55
C LYS A 182 6.45 -8.55 19.18
N ASN A 183 6.61 -7.29 19.61
CA ASN A 183 5.55 -6.43 20.13
C ASN A 183 4.54 -5.93 19.10
N LYS A 184 4.93 -5.67 17.83
CA LYS A 184 4.00 -5.17 16.81
C LYS A 184 3.17 -6.27 16.18
N THR A 185 3.76 -7.43 15.93
CA THR A 185 3.01 -8.63 15.51
C THR A 185 2.09 -9.09 16.63
N LYS A 186 2.57 -9.10 17.89
CA LYS A 186 1.69 -9.31 19.06
C LYS A 186 0.62 -8.24 19.18
N LYS A 187 0.86 -6.99 18.78
CA LYS A 187 -0.16 -5.93 18.80
C LYS A 187 -1.22 -6.14 17.72
N LEU A 188 -0.85 -6.58 16.53
CA LEU A 188 -1.80 -6.97 15.48
C LEU A 188 -2.56 -8.24 15.88
N GLU A 189 -1.86 -9.29 16.31
CA GLU A 189 -2.45 -10.54 16.81
C GLU A 189 -3.36 -10.29 18.03
N LYS A 190 -2.95 -9.44 18.98
CA LYS A 190 -3.76 -9.05 20.13
C LYS A 190 -5.00 -8.27 19.70
N LYS A 191 -4.87 -7.32 18.77
CA LYS A 191 -6.03 -6.62 18.20
C LYS A 191 -6.98 -7.58 17.48
N MET A 192 -6.45 -8.59 16.78
CA MET A 192 -7.23 -9.62 16.10
C MET A 192 -7.91 -10.59 17.08
N GLN A 193 -7.24 -10.99 18.16
CA GLN A 193 -7.82 -11.79 19.25
C GLN A 193 -8.84 -11.01 20.07
N GLU A 194 -8.65 -9.71 20.28
CA GLU A 194 -9.64 -8.83 20.94
C GLU A 194 -10.94 -8.76 20.13
N LEU A 195 -10.87 -8.77 18.79
CA LEU A 195 -12.02 -8.83 17.90
C LEU A 195 -12.74 -10.18 17.90
N GLN A 196 -12.03 -11.28 18.13
CA GLN A 196 -12.65 -12.60 18.33
C GLN A 196 -13.38 -12.72 19.68
N ASN A 197 -13.01 -11.88 20.65
CA ASN A 197 -13.51 -11.92 22.02
C ASN A 197 -14.54 -10.81 22.34
N THR A 198 -14.93 -9.98 21.37
CA THR A 198 -16.05 -9.05 21.54
C THR A 198 -17.36 -9.84 21.71
N PRO A 199 -18.24 -9.45 22.65
CA PRO A 199 -19.40 -10.24 23.04
C PRO A 199 -20.41 -10.52 21.91
N ASP A 200 -20.40 -9.74 20.82
CA ASP A 200 -21.23 -9.98 19.63
C ASP A 200 -20.77 -11.18 18.78
N VAL A 201 -19.49 -11.57 18.83
CA VAL A 201 -18.96 -12.74 18.11
C VAL A 201 -19.24 -14.05 18.89
N ARG A 202 -19.58 -13.95 20.18
CA ARG A 202 -19.80 -15.13 21.03
C ARG A 202 -21.03 -15.96 20.63
N ASN A 203 -21.98 -15.37 19.89
CA ASN A 203 -23.19 -16.04 19.42
C ASN A 203 -23.06 -16.73 18.07
N SER A 204 -21.95 -16.55 17.33
CA SER A 204 -21.70 -17.20 16.04
C SER A 204 -20.54 -18.19 16.10
N ARG A 205 -20.36 -18.92 17.22
CA ARG A 205 -19.41 -20.04 17.27
C ARG A 205 -19.83 -21.13 16.27
N TYR A 206 -19.38 -21.00 15.03
CA TYR A 206 -19.19 -22.12 14.14
C TYR A 206 -18.13 -23.02 14.80
N THR A 207 -18.59 -24.11 15.39
CA THR A 207 -17.76 -25.28 15.67
C THR A 207 -17.20 -25.77 14.35
N VAL A 208 -15.96 -25.41 14.03
CA VAL A 208 -15.19 -26.05 12.97
C VAL A 208 -14.75 -27.42 13.50
N PRO A 209 -15.18 -28.55 12.92
CA PRO A 209 -14.69 -29.86 13.32
C PRO A 209 -13.23 -29.99 12.91
N TYR A 210 -12.35 -30.19 13.89
CA TYR A 210 -10.96 -30.56 13.66
C TYR A 210 -10.91 -32.00 13.15
N HIS A 211 -10.82 -32.20 11.84
CA HIS A 211 -10.45 -33.51 11.30
C HIS A 211 -8.93 -33.68 11.41
N SER A 212 -8.52 -34.35 12.48
CA SER A 212 -7.16 -34.87 12.66
C SER A 212 -6.97 -36.08 11.75
N SER A 213 -6.26 -35.90 10.64
CA SER A 213 -5.75 -37.00 9.82
C SER A 213 -4.41 -37.48 10.39
N TYR A 214 -4.40 -38.54 11.17
CA TYR A 214 -3.22 -39.40 11.33
C TYR A 214 -3.65 -40.87 11.55
N SER A 215 -3.23 -41.69 10.57
CA SER A 215 -3.05 -43.15 10.51
C SER A 215 -4.11 -44.08 11.10
#